data_AF-A0A816RIM9-F1
#
_entry.id   AF-A0A816RIM9-F1
#
_cell.length_a   1.000
_cell.length_b   1.000
_cell.length_c   1.000
_cell.angle_alpha   90.00
_cell.angle_beta   90.00
_cell.angle_gamma   90.00
#
_symmetry.space_group_name_H-M   'P 1'
#
loop_
_entity.id
_entity.type
_entity.pdbx_description
1 polymer ?
#
loop_
_entity_poly.entity_id
_entity_poly.type
_entity_poly.pdbx_seq_one_letter_code
_entity_poly.pdbx_strand_id
1 'polypeptide(L)'
;QPYTIHTNVFIGVKGNREMQFHLWFDPTADFHTYTVHWNPVNIIFNISCVQSFLVDGIPIRVFKNNEKSGVGYPTSQPMKIYSSLWEADDRATQGGR
;
A
#
# COMPACT_ATOMS: atom_id res chain seq x y z
N GLN A 1 -6.18 -14.33 -16.85
CA GLN A 1 -5.01 -13.43 -16.73
C GLN A 1 -4.65 -13.34 -15.25
N PRO A 2 -3.37 -13.17 -14.87
CA PRO A 2 -3.01 -13.06 -13.46
C PRO A 2 -3.62 -11.80 -12.85
N TYR A 3 -4.08 -11.88 -11.60
CA TYR A 3 -4.55 -10.73 -10.84
C TYR A 3 -3.37 -9.82 -10.47
N THR A 4 -3.60 -8.51 -10.51
CA THR A 4 -2.61 -7.47 -10.17
C THR A 4 -3.00 -6.78 -8.88
N ILE A 5 -2.05 -6.63 -7.96
CA ILE A 5 -2.23 -5.80 -6.77
C ILE A 5 -1.72 -4.40 -7.05
N HIS A 6 -2.58 -3.41 -6.82
CA HIS A 6 -2.22 -2.00 -6.85
C HIS A 6 -2.08 -1.49 -5.41
N THR A 7 -0.97 -0.84 -5.12
CA THR A 7 -0.77 -0.12 -3.85
C THR A 7 -0.62 1.37 -4.13
N ASN A 8 -1.14 2.21 -3.26
CA ASN A 8 -0.98 3.66 -3.35
C ASN A 8 -0.83 4.28 -1.96
N VAL A 9 -0.20 5.44 -1.90
CA VAL A 9 -0.02 6.21 -0.66
C VAL A 9 -0.38 7.67 -0.93
N PHE A 10 -1.40 8.15 -0.24
CA PHE A 10 -1.90 9.51 -0.31
C PHE A 10 -1.44 10.33 0.89
N ILE A 11 -1.09 11.59 0.64
CA ILE A 11 -0.66 12.54 1.66
C ILE A 11 -1.39 13.85 1.42
N GLY A 12 -2.37 14.15 2.27
CA GLY A 12 -3.41 15.11 1.92
C GLY A 12 -4.11 14.70 0.62
N VAL A 13 -4.20 15.62 -0.34
CA VAL A 13 -4.77 15.34 -1.68
C VAL A 13 -3.77 14.74 -2.67
N LYS A 14 -2.48 14.64 -2.31
CA LYS A 14 -1.43 14.21 -3.24
C LYS A 14 -1.25 12.69 -3.21
N GLY A 15 -1.77 12.01 -4.22
CA GLY A 15 -1.50 10.61 -4.56
C GLY A 15 -0.37 10.45 -5.56
N ASN A 16 -0.63 9.71 -6.64
CA ASN A 16 0.28 9.39 -7.76
C ASN A 16 1.53 8.59 -7.33
N ARG A 17 1.33 7.66 -6.41
CA ARG A 17 2.39 6.75 -5.93
C ARG A 17 1.97 5.30 -6.16
N GLU A 18 1.30 5.04 -7.27
CA GLU A 18 0.84 3.71 -7.65
C GLU A 18 2.03 2.79 -7.90
N MET A 19 1.97 1.58 -7.35
CA MET A 19 2.86 0.47 -7.70
C MET A 19 2.02 -0.77 -7.94
N GLN A 20 2.39 -1.52 -8.97
CA GLN A 20 1.70 -2.74 -9.40
C GLN A 20 2.57 -3.96 -9.14
N PHE A 21 1.96 -5.05 -8.67
CA PHE A 21 2.64 -6.30 -8.38
C PHE A 21 1.81 -7.48 -8.88
N HIS A 22 2.49 -8.48 -9.43
CA HIS A 22 1.92 -9.81 -9.62
C HIS A 22 2.23 -10.67 -8.40
N LEU A 23 1.29 -11.53 -8.01
CA LEU A 23 1.47 -12.48 -6.93
C LEU A 23 2.20 -13.73 -7.42
N TRP A 24 2.94 -14.39 -6.53
CA TRP A 24 3.60 -15.67 -6.78
C TRP A 24 2.65 -16.88 -6.59
N PHE A 25 1.35 -16.63 -6.47
CA PHE A 25 0.29 -17.61 -6.28
C PHE A 25 -1.02 -17.11 -6.93
N ASP A 26 -2.01 -18.00 -7.03
CA ASP A 26 -3.37 -17.65 -7.47
C ASP A 26 -4.20 -17.16 -6.26
N PRO A 27 -4.56 -15.86 -6.18
CA PRO A 27 -5.27 -15.31 -5.03
C PRO A 27 -6.73 -15.75 -4.94
N THR A 28 -7.25 -16.49 -5.93
CA THR A 28 -8.62 -17.02 -5.93
C THR A 28 -8.71 -18.45 -5.39
N ALA A 29 -7.56 -19.12 -5.24
CA ALA A 29 -7.51 -20.52 -4.83
C ALA A 29 -7.67 -20.72 -3.32
N ASP A 30 -7.23 -19.76 -2.51
CA ASP A 30 -7.36 -19.80 -1.05
C ASP A 30 -7.31 -18.37 -0.45
N PHE A 31 -7.54 -18.26 0.87
CA PHE A 31 -7.39 -17.01 1.60
C PHE A 31 -5.91 -16.68 1.85
N HIS A 32 -5.56 -15.42 1.59
CA HIS A 32 -4.24 -14.85 1.86
C HIS A 32 -4.34 -13.62 2.76
N THR A 33 -3.29 -13.36 3.52
CA THR A 33 -3.26 -12.28 4.50
C THR A 33 -2.63 -11.02 3.91
N TYR A 34 -3.42 -9.97 3.76
CA TYR A 34 -2.96 -8.65 3.34
C TYR A 34 -2.82 -7.72 4.54
N THR A 35 -1.60 -7.27 4.82
CA THR A 35 -1.31 -6.42 5.98
C THR A 35 -0.80 -5.06 5.56
N VAL A 36 -1.36 -4.01 6.14
CA VAL A 36 -0.77 -2.66 6.13
C VAL A 36 -0.18 -2.40 7.51
N HIS A 37 1.14 -2.45 7.59
CA HIS A 37 1.86 -2.05 8.80
C HIS A 37 2.17 -0.56 8.71
N TRP A 38 1.51 0.26 9.52
CA TRP A 38 1.71 1.71 9.57
C TRP A 38 2.13 2.11 10.98
N ASN A 39 3.36 2.61 11.09
CA ASN A 39 3.92 3.01 12.38
C ASN A 39 4.55 4.43 12.31
N PRO A 40 4.13 5.38 13.17
CA PRO A 40 4.74 6.71 13.27
C PRO A 40 5.99 6.77 14.16
N VAL A 41 6.40 5.68 14.81
CA VAL A 41 7.30 5.70 15.98
C VAL A 41 8.69 6.30 15.69
N ASN A 42 8.91 7.47 16.31
CA ASN A 42 10.21 8.02 16.67
C ASN A 42 10.83 7.19 17.80
N ILE A 43 11.51 6.09 17.50
CA ILE A 43 12.48 5.49 18.43
C ILE A 43 13.86 5.68 17.81
N ILE A 44 14.59 6.64 18.38
CA ILE A 44 16.04 6.75 18.50
C ILE A 44 16.80 5.97 17.42
N PHE A 45 17.26 6.69 16.38
CA PHE A 45 18.43 6.32 15.57
C PHE A 45 18.53 4.82 15.21
N ASN A 46 17.65 4.33 14.33
CA ASN A 46 17.78 3.17 13.39
C ASN A 46 16.52 2.30 13.19
N ILE A 47 15.37 2.59 13.82
CA ILE A 47 14.11 1.93 13.46
C ILE A 47 13.23 2.94 12.71
N SER A 48 13.10 2.72 11.40
CA SER A 48 12.43 3.65 10.49
C SER A 48 10.92 3.71 10.76
N CYS A 49 10.31 4.91 10.77
CA CYS A 49 8.87 5.04 10.57
C CYS A 49 8.56 4.55 9.15
N VAL A 50 7.74 3.51 9.04
CA VAL A 50 7.52 2.79 7.79
C VAL A 50 6.06 2.43 7.65
N GLN A 51 5.54 2.68 6.45
CA GLN A 51 4.32 2.08 5.98
C GLN A 51 4.69 0.93 5.04
N SER A 52 4.45 -0.30 5.47
CA SER A 52 4.71 -1.51 4.69
C SER A 52 3.42 -2.18 4.25
N PHE A 53 3.39 -2.64 3.01
CA PHE A 53 2.36 -3.54 2.48
C PHE A 53 2.94 -4.94 2.45
N LEU A 54 2.25 -5.90 3.06
CA LEU A 54 2.67 -7.29 3.13
C LEU A 54 1.59 -8.21 2.58
N VAL A 55 2.04 -9.32 1.99
CA VAL A 55 1.21 -10.45 1.57
C VAL A 55 1.78 -11.69 2.25
N ASP A 56 0.99 -12.35 3.08
CA ASP A 56 1.40 -13.50 3.91
C ASP A 56 2.67 -13.25 4.73
N GLY A 57 2.81 -12.02 5.26
CA GLY A 57 3.98 -11.60 6.03
C GLY A 57 5.22 -11.25 5.18
N ILE A 58 5.17 -11.42 3.86
CA ILE A 58 6.24 -11.01 2.94
C ILE A 58 6.01 -9.56 2.52
N PRO A 59 6.95 -8.63 2.77
CA PRO A 59 6.79 -7.23 2.37
C PRO A 59 6.89 -7.09 0.85
N ILE A 60 5.83 -6.59 0.22
CA ILE A 60 5.80 -6.28 -1.22
C ILE A 60 6.12 -4.82 -1.52
N ARG A 61 5.92 -3.92 -0.54
CA ARG A 61 6.26 -2.50 -0.66
C ARG A 61 6.56 -1.87 0.69
N VAL A 62 7.56 -0.99 0.71
CA VAL A 62 7.97 -0.21 1.87
C VAL A 62 7.97 1.28 1.51
N PHE A 63 7.14 2.07 2.18
CA PHE A 63 7.14 3.53 2.09
C PHE A 63 7.71 4.11 3.37
N LYS A 64 8.95 4.60 3.29
CA LYS A 64 9.69 5.16 4.44
C LYS A 64 9.27 6.61 4.69
N ASN A 65 9.22 7.02 5.95
CA ASN A 65 9.10 8.44 6.29
C ASN A 65 10.37 9.19 5.88
N ASN A 66 10.25 9.98 4.82
CA ASN A 66 11.29 10.84 4.29
C ASN A 66 10.90 12.34 4.42
N GLU A 67 10.18 12.71 5.49
CA GLU A 67 9.75 14.10 5.74
C GLU A 67 10.94 15.07 5.77
N LYS A 68 12.10 14.63 6.27
CA LYS A 68 13.37 15.39 6.24
C LYS A 68 13.84 15.75 4.82
N SER A 69 13.44 14.96 3.82
CA SER A 69 13.74 15.20 2.41
C SER A 69 12.58 15.85 1.65
N GLY A 70 11.57 16.36 2.37
CA GLY A 70 10.41 17.04 1.79
C GLY A 70 9.33 16.10 1.24
N VAL A 71 9.49 14.78 1.41
CA VAL A 71 8.44 13.81 1.07
C VAL A 71 7.56 13.61 2.29
N GLY A 72 6.32 14.06 2.22
CA GLY A 72 5.40 13.92 3.35
C GLY A 72 5.22 12.46 3.79
N TYR A 73 4.60 12.28 4.96
CA TYR A 73 4.21 10.96 5.46
C TYR A 73 2.88 11.09 6.23
N PRO A 74 1.97 10.10 6.18
CA PRO A 74 0.72 10.15 6.94
C PRO A 74 1.02 9.93 8.44
N THR A 75 1.40 10.97 9.17
CA THR A 75 1.64 10.92 10.63
C THR A 75 0.55 11.62 11.44
N SER A 76 -0.08 12.65 10.89
CA SER A 76 -0.89 13.63 11.65
C SER A 76 -2.40 13.44 11.55
N GLN A 77 -2.88 12.58 10.64
CA GLN A 77 -4.31 12.35 10.42
C GLN A 77 -4.66 10.91 10.77
N PRO A 78 -5.48 10.68 11.82
CA PRO A 78 -6.01 9.35 12.13
C PRO A 78 -6.80 8.79 10.94
N MET A 79 -6.57 7.53 10.61
CA MET A 79 -7.22 6.86 9.47
C MET A 79 -8.23 5.80 9.96
N LYS A 80 -9.25 5.57 9.13
CA LYS A 80 -10.17 4.43 9.28
C LYS A 80 -9.83 3.36 8.25
N ILE A 81 -10.16 2.12 8.58
CA ILE A 81 -10.02 0.99 7.66
C ILE A 81 -11.32 0.87 6.86
N TYR A 82 -11.19 0.68 5.55
CA TYR A 82 -12.30 0.48 4.64
C TYR A 82 -12.01 -0.73 3.76
N SER A 83 -13.08 -1.43 3.35
CA SER A 83 -13.05 -2.46 2.32
C SER A 83 -14.30 -2.30 1.46
N SER A 84 -14.14 -2.45 0.14
CA SER A 84 -15.23 -2.35 -0.83
C SER A 84 -14.97 -3.26 -2.01
N LEU A 85 -16.07 -3.71 -2.63
CA LEU A 85 -16.09 -4.32 -3.94
C LEU A 85 -16.91 -3.40 -4.84
N TRP A 86 -16.35 -2.95 -5.95
CA TRP A 86 -16.97 -1.98 -6.84
C TRP A 86 -16.50 -2.21 -8.28
N GLU A 87 -17.29 -1.71 -9.23
CA GLU A 87 -17.01 -1.80 -10.66
C GLU A 87 -16.14 -0.62 -11.11
N ALA A 88 -15.01 -0.93 -11.75
CA ALA A 88 -13.95 0.02 -12.05
C ALA A 88 -13.46 -0.13 -13.49
N ASP A 89 -14.39 -0.35 -14.42
CA ASP A 89 -14.11 -0.74 -15.81
C ASP A 89 -13.25 0.27 -16.58
N ASP A 90 -13.22 1.53 -16.17
CA ASP A 90 -12.37 2.56 -16.80
C ASP A 90 -10.88 2.39 -16.47
N ARG A 91 -10.51 1.62 -15.44
CA ARG A 91 -9.12 1.52 -14.95
C ARG A 91 -8.67 0.16 -14.42
N ALA A 92 -9.57 -0.79 -14.17
CA ALA A 92 -9.25 -2.03 -13.45
C ALA A 92 -8.42 -3.04 -14.25
N THR A 93 -8.76 -3.26 -15.52
CA THR A 93 -8.08 -4.25 -16.38
C THR A 93 -7.40 -3.56 -17.54
N GLN A 94 -6.08 -3.72 -17.65
CA GLN A 94 -5.28 -3.21 -18.78
C GLN A 94 -5.44 -1.71 -19.09
N GLY A 95 -5.79 -0.89 -18.08
CA GLY A 95 -6.09 0.52 -18.28
C GLY A 95 -7.46 0.80 -18.90
N GLY A 96 -8.43 -0.10 -18.69
CA GLY A 96 -9.81 0.01 -19.14
C GLY A 96 -10.08 -0.59 -20.53
N ARG A 97 -9.46 -1.73 -20.83
CA ARG A 97 -9.51 -2.38 -22.15
C ARG A 97 -10.19 -3.74 -22.12
#